data_AF-Q4DFW3-F1
#
_entry.id   AF-Q4DFW3-F1
#
_cell.length_a   1.000
_cell.length_b   1.000
_cell.length_c   1.000
_cell.angle_alpha   90.00
_cell.angle_beta   90.00
_cell.angle_gamma   90.00
#
_symmetry.space_group_name_H-M   'P 1'
#
loop_
_entity.id
_entity.type
_entity.pdbx_description
1 polymer ?
#
loop_
_entity_poly.entity_id
_entity_poly.type
_entity_poly.pdbx_seq_one_letter_code
_entity_poly.pdbx_strand_id
1 'polypeptide(L)'
;MWTQQLSLQKPNAQQTPEEKRKQAVVTANVFIENNRGLVRKAMDQYQSVAGSNYWTYGYMGGAMVTTMAACLSIGGRVPFFRNYASWISLAGGYFGGKAMLGMHNSYNLASVVNVINKSIDKTRKMDEQHGFSIPEYAREVDSLKRMKYELIPYSTEAIEARKHDVKNMSLNESADALVEAYEKRKQASAQRK
;
A
#
# COMPACT_ATOMS: atom_id res chain seq x y z
N MET A 1 55.27 -1.25 -33.65
CA MET A 1 55.23 -1.43 -32.18
C MET A 1 53.96 -2.18 -31.83
N TRP A 2 54.10 -3.35 -31.20
CA TRP A 2 52.98 -4.20 -30.79
C TRP A 2 52.33 -3.64 -29.53
N THR A 3 51.09 -3.16 -29.61
CA THR A 3 50.22 -3.08 -28.42
C THR A 3 49.48 -4.41 -28.32
N GLN A 4 50.04 -5.33 -27.53
CA GLN A 4 49.29 -6.47 -27.02
C GLN A 4 48.14 -5.92 -26.18
N GLN A 5 46.96 -5.78 -26.79
CA GLN A 5 45.71 -5.74 -26.03
C GLN A 5 45.63 -7.08 -25.32
N LEU A 6 46.08 -7.09 -24.07
CA LEU A 6 45.67 -8.04 -23.05
C LEU A 6 44.15 -7.93 -22.95
N SER A 7 43.45 -8.59 -23.87
CA SER A 7 42.06 -8.94 -23.67
C SER A 7 42.07 -9.92 -22.52
N LEU A 8 41.96 -9.38 -21.30
CA LEU A 8 41.36 -10.05 -20.16
C LEU A 8 39.90 -10.33 -20.53
N GLN A 9 39.69 -11.19 -21.54
CA GLN A 9 38.48 -11.96 -21.66
C GLN A 9 38.53 -12.91 -20.48
N LYS A 10 38.07 -12.40 -19.33
CA LYS A 10 37.61 -13.26 -18.24
C LYS A 10 36.72 -14.29 -18.94
N PRO A 11 37.06 -15.58 -18.94
CA PRO A 11 36.25 -16.58 -19.60
C PRO A 11 34.86 -16.38 -19.04
N ASN A 12 33.91 -16.14 -19.93
CA ASN A 12 32.50 -16.06 -19.60
C ASN A 12 32.13 -17.48 -19.20
N ALA A 13 32.53 -17.88 -17.98
CA ALA A 13 32.26 -19.19 -17.41
C ALA A 13 30.76 -19.32 -17.57
N GLN A 14 30.34 -20.26 -18.42
CA GLN A 14 28.94 -20.50 -18.65
C GLN A 14 28.34 -20.80 -17.28
N GLN A 15 27.61 -19.83 -16.74
CA GLN A 15 27.05 -19.96 -15.42
C GLN A 15 26.24 -21.24 -15.39
N THR A 16 26.50 -22.05 -14.37
CA THR A 16 25.71 -23.27 -14.18
C THR A 16 24.23 -22.88 -14.03
N PRO A 17 23.29 -23.77 -14.39
CA PRO A 17 21.86 -23.51 -14.16
C PRO A 17 21.54 -23.09 -12.72
N GLU A 18 22.30 -23.61 -11.75
CA GLU A 18 22.18 -23.23 -10.35
C GLU A 18 22.65 -21.79 -10.06
N GLU A 19 23.77 -21.37 -10.63
CA GLU A 19 24.28 -20.00 -10.49
C GLU A 19 23.32 -18.98 -11.09
N LYS A 20 22.76 -19.28 -12.28
CA LYS A 20 21.73 -18.45 -12.91
C LYS A 20 20.50 -18.31 -12.02
N ARG A 21 20.05 -19.42 -11.42
CA ARG A 21 18.92 -19.41 -10.47
C ARG A 21 19.22 -18.58 -9.23
N LYS A 22 20.41 -18.74 -8.62
CA LYS A 22 20.83 -17.95 -7.45
C LYS A 22 20.88 -16.46 -7.78
N GLN A 23 21.43 -16.08 -8.93
CA GLN A 23 21.46 -14.68 -9.36
C GLN A 23 20.05 -14.11 -9.60
N ALA A 24 19.15 -14.89 -10.20
CA ALA A 24 17.77 -14.48 -10.42
C ALA A 24 17.03 -14.24 -9.10
N VAL A 25 17.21 -15.12 -8.10
CA VAL A 25 16.64 -14.95 -6.75
C VAL A 25 17.21 -13.72 -6.04
N VAL A 26 18.52 -13.47 -6.13
CA VAL A 26 19.13 -12.26 -5.54
C VAL A 26 18.57 -11.00 -6.19
N THR A 27 18.44 -10.98 -7.51
CA THR A 27 17.87 -9.84 -8.25
C THR A 27 16.41 -9.60 -7.85
N ALA A 28 15.62 -10.67 -7.72
CA ALA A 28 14.24 -10.61 -7.26
C ALA A 28 14.15 -10.02 -5.83
N ASN A 29 15.02 -10.45 -4.91
CA ASN A 29 15.04 -9.93 -3.54
C ASN A 29 15.38 -8.44 -3.48
N VAL A 30 16.34 -7.97 -4.27
CA VAL A 30 16.68 -6.53 -4.34
C VAL A 30 15.50 -5.72 -4.89
N PHE A 31 14.84 -6.21 -5.94
CA PHE A 31 13.64 -5.58 -6.48
C PHE A 31 12.53 -5.51 -5.41
N ILE A 32 12.26 -6.62 -4.73
CA ILE A 32 11.23 -6.72 -3.68
C ILE A 32 11.54 -5.75 -2.54
N GLU A 33 12.78 -5.69 -2.04
CA GLU A 33 13.13 -4.79 -0.94
C GLU A 33 12.99 -3.32 -1.32
N ASN A 34 13.36 -2.95 -2.55
CA ASN A 34 13.13 -1.59 -3.04
C ASN A 34 11.63 -1.26 -3.13
N ASN A 35 10.82 -2.21 -3.62
CA ASN A 35 9.36 -2.05 -3.70
C ASN A 35 8.74 -1.90 -2.30
N ARG A 36 9.20 -2.69 -1.33
CA ARG A 36 8.82 -2.55 0.09
C ARG A 36 9.23 -1.22 0.67
N GLY A 37 10.40 -0.68 0.29
CA GLY A 37 10.84 0.65 0.69
C GLY A 37 9.87 1.75 0.26
N LEU A 38 9.32 1.67 -0.96
CA LEU A 38 8.30 2.60 -1.44
C LEU A 38 7.00 2.51 -0.64
N VAL A 39 6.55 1.29 -0.34
CA VAL A 39 5.33 1.04 0.46
C VAL A 39 5.52 1.53 1.90
N ARG A 40 6.66 1.21 2.53
CA ARG A 40 7.01 1.68 3.89
C ARG A 40 7.03 3.20 3.95
N LYS A 41 7.67 3.87 2.99
CA LYS A 41 7.68 5.33 2.93
C LYS A 41 6.27 5.92 2.83
N ALA A 42 5.38 5.33 2.03
CA ALA A 42 4.00 5.77 1.95
C ALA A 42 3.23 5.54 3.26
N MET A 43 3.46 4.39 3.92
CA MET A 43 2.90 4.08 5.23
C MET A 43 3.38 5.06 6.31
N ASP A 44 4.66 5.38 6.34
CA ASP A 44 5.25 6.33 7.31
C ASP A 44 4.62 7.72 7.12
N GLN A 45 4.43 8.17 5.88
CA GLN A 45 3.72 9.41 5.58
C GLN A 45 2.28 9.38 6.09
N TYR A 46 1.55 8.30 5.84
CA TYR A 46 0.19 8.13 6.34
C TYR A 46 0.14 8.16 7.88
N GLN A 47 1.00 7.41 8.55
CA GLN A 47 1.06 7.33 10.02
C GLN A 47 1.46 8.67 10.66
N SER A 48 2.34 9.44 9.99
CA SER A 48 2.76 10.77 10.45
C SER A 48 1.61 11.78 10.56
N VAL A 49 0.51 11.56 9.83
CA VAL A 49 -0.71 12.37 9.92
C VAL A 49 -1.74 11.68 10.81
N ALA A 50 -2.01 10.39 10.57
CA ALA A 50 -3.09 9.67 11.22
C ALA A 50 -2.93 9.56 12.75
N GLY A 51 -1.69 9.41 13.24
CA GLY A 51 -1.39 9.33 14.67
C GLY A 51 -1.00 10.65 15.32
N SER A 52 -1.06 11.77 14.60
CA SER A 52 -0.48 13.03 15.06
C SER A 52 -1.46 13.90 15.82
N ASN A 53 -1.11 14.20 17.08
CA ASN A 53 -1.81 15.18 17.89
C ASN A 53 -1.74 16.59 17.28
N TYR A 54 -0.66 16.91 16.56
CA TYR A 54 -0.52 18.20 15.87
C TYR A 54 -1.62 18.38 14.82
N TRP A 55 -1.83 17.40 13.95
CA TRP A 55 -2.90 17.45 12.96
C TRP A 55 -4.28 17.42 13.61
N THR A 56 -4.44 16.62 14.67
CA THR A 56 -5.70 16.52 15.42
C THR A 56 -6.11 17.87 16.01
N TYR A 57 -5.23 18.50 16.79
CA TYR A 57 -5.52 19.81 17.39
C TYR A 57 -5.55 20.92 16.35
N GLY A 58 -4.76 20.83 15.29
CA GLY A 58 -4.80 21.76 14.17
C GLY A 58 -6.17 21.81 13.49
N TYR A 59 -6.74 20.64 13.15
CA TYR A 59 -8.09 20.56 12.56
C TYR A 59 -9.17 20.99 13.55
N MET A 60 -9.09 20.60 14.82
CA MET A 60 -10.06 21.01 15.83
C MET A 60 -10.05 22.52 16.07
N GLY A 61 -8.87 23.11 16.25
CA GLY A 61 -8.71 24.56 16.44
C GLY A 61 -9.11 25.34 15.18
N GLY A 62 -8.70 24.89 13.99
CA GLY A 62 -9.08 25.53 12.74
C GLY A 62 -10.59 25.49 12.48
N ALA A 63 -11.23 24.35 12.73
CA ALA A 63 -12.68 24.21 12.65
C ALA A 63 -13.39 25.11 13.69
N MET A 64 -12.88 25.18 14.92
CA MET A 64 -13.40 26.04 15.99
C MET A 64 -13.39 27.51 15.56
N VAL A 65 -12.25 28.01 15.07
CA VAL A 65 -12.11 29.40 14.59
C VAL A 65 -13.03 29.66 13.41
N THR A 66 -13.11 28.73 12.45
CA THR A 66 -13.98 28.85 11.28
C THR A 66 -15.46 28.90 11.69
N THR A 67 -15.88 28.04 12.61
CA THR A 67 -17.25 28.05 13.14
C THR A 67 -17.54 29.33 13.92
N MET A 68 -16.60 29.84 14.71
CA MET A 68 -16.75 31.12 15.42
C MET A 68 -16.94 32.28 14.43
N ALA A 69 -16.08 32.36 13.41
CA ALA A 69 -16.17 33.40 12.39
C ALA A 69 -17.51 33.34 11.62
N ALA A 70 -17.98 32.13 11.28
CA ALA A 70 -19.29 31.93 10.66
C ALA A 70 -20.43 32.38 11.59
N CYS A 71 -20.39 32.01 12.87
CA CYS A 71 -21.39 32.41 13.86
C CYS A 71 -21.46 33.93 14.05
N LEU A 72 -20.32 34.61 14.11
CA LEU A 72 -20.28 36.07 14.24
C LEU A 72 -20.77 36.77 12.97
N SER A 73 -20.42 36.24 11.80
CA SER A 73 -20.87 36.78 10.50
C SER A 73 -22.38 36.67 10.33
N ILE A 74 -22.97 35.54 10.70
CA ILE A 74 -24.44 35.33 10.69
C ILE A 74 -25.09 36.09 11.86
N GLY A 75 -24.38 36.21 12.98
CA GLY A 75 -24.82 36.83 14.22
C GLY A 75 -25.21 38.31 14.09
N GLY A 76 -24.73 39.00 13.05
CA GLY A 76 -25.19 40.35 12.71
C GLY A 76 -26.66 40.40 12.27
N ARG A 77 -27.19 39.31 11.71
CA ARG A 77 -28.61 39.18 11.30
C ARG A 77 -29.43 38.36 12.27
N VAL A 78 -28.82 37.36 12.90
CA VAL A 78 -29.51 36.40 13.77
C VAL A 78 -28.78 36.34 15.12
N PRO A 79 -29.24 37.09 16.14
CA PRO A 79 -28.55 37.21 17.43
C PRO A 79 -28.27 35.89 18.15
N PHE A 80 -29.05 34.83 17.88
CA PHE A 80 -28.81 33.48 18.37
C PHE A 80 -27.37 33.02 18.12
N PHE A 81 -26.86 33.15 16.89
CA PHE A 81 -25.51 32.70 16.56
C PHE A 81 -24.44 33.52 17.29
N ARG A 82 -24.68 34.81 17.53
CA ARG A 82 -23.75 35.65 18.31
C ARG A 82 -23.72 35.23 19.77
N ASN A 83 -24.89 35.00 20.37
CA ASN A 83 -25.03 34.67 21.80
C ASN A 83 -24.50 33.26 22.13
N TYR A 84 -24.66 32.32 21.20
CA TYR A 84 -24.21 30.93 21.37
C TYR A 84 -22.92 30.61 20.61
N ALA A 85 -22.24 31.61 20.04
CA ALA A 85 -21.08 31.43 19.16
C ALA A 85 -20.01 30.53 19.80
N SER A 86 -19.70 30.72 21.08
CA SER A 86 -18.71 29.93 21.82
C SER A 86 -19.09 28.45 21.93
N TRP A 87 -20.35 28.16 22.28
CA TRP A 87 -20.84 26.78 22.39
C TRP A 87 -20.89 26.10 21.02
N ILE A 88 -21.40 26.80 20.00
CA ILE A 88 -21.47 26.29 18.63
C ILE A 88 -20.05 26.07 18.09
N SER A 89 -19.11 26.97 18.37
CA SER A 89 -17.71 26.87 17.97
C SER A 89 -16.98 25.72 18.64
N LEU A 90 -17.23 25.43 19.92
CA LEU A 90 -16.67 24.25 20.60
C LEU A 90 -17.18 22.95 19.96
N ALA A 91 -18.50 22.83 19.76
CA ALA A 91 -19.09 21.66 19.14
C ALA A 91 -18.64 21.50 17.67
N GLY A 92 -18.72 22.57 16.88
CA GLY A 92 -18.29 22.61 15.48
C GLY A 92 -16.79 22.37 15.32
N GLY A 93 -15.97 22.89 16.23
CA GLY A 93 -14.54 22.63 16.28
C GLY A 93 -14.23 21.16 16.53
N TYR A 94 -14.87 20.55 17.53
CA TYR A 94 -14.65 19.13 17.85
C TYR A 94 -15.15 18.19 16.74
N PHE A 95 -16.44 18.29 16.36
CA PHE A 95 -17.03 17.39 15.37
C PHE A 95 -16.55 17.69 13.95
N GLY A 96 -16.49 18.97 13.57
CA GLY A 96 -15.98 19.41 12.27
C GLY A 96 -14.50 19.11 12.12
N GLY A 97 -13.69 19.34 13.16
CA GLY A 97 -12.28 18.99 13.17
C GLY A 97 -12.05 17.48 13.01
N LYS A 98 -12.82 16.63 13.71
CA LYS A 98 -12.78 15.18 13.50
C LYS A 98 -13.15 14.77 12.09
N ALA A 99 -14.19 15.37 11.51
CA ALA A 99 -14.61 15.08 10.14
C ALA A 99 -13.52 15.46 9.13
N MET A 100 -12.94 16.67 9.25
CA MET A 100 -11.85 17.13 8.38
C MET A 100 -10.59 16.27 8.50
N LEU A 101 -10.19 15.89 9.73
CA LEU A 101 -9.09 14.98 9.95
C LEU A 101 -9.36 13.60 9.31
N GLY A 102 -10.58 13.08 9.47
CA GLY A 102 -11.01 11.83 8.85
C GLY A 102 -10.92 11.88 7.32
N MET A 103 -11.34 12.99 6.70
CA MET A 103 -11.21 13.21 5.26
C MET A 103 -9.74 13.30 4.83
N HIS A 104 -8.90 14.06 5.53
CA HIS A 104 -7.47 14.13 5.20
C HIS A 104 -6.81 12.73 5.31
N ASN A 105 -7.11 11.98 6.36
CA ASN A 105 -6.61 10.62 6.52
C ASN A 105 -7.10 9.68 5.42
N SER A 106 -8.35 9.81 4.95
CA SER A 106 -8.85 8.97 3.84
C SER A 106 -8.13 9.26 2.52
N TYR A 107 -7.80 10.53 2.23
CA TYR A 107 -6.96 10.89 1.09
C TYR A 107 -5.55 10.28 1.20
N ASN A 108 -4.92 10.38 2.38
CA ASN A 108 -3.60 9.79 2.60
C ASN A 108 -3.64 8.25 2.50
N LEU A 109 -4.68 7.61 3.03
CA LEU A 109 -4.90 6.17 2.93
C LEU A 109 -5.08 5.74 1.47
N ALA A 110 -5.85 6.48 0.67
CA ALA A 110 -6.03 6.20 -0.75
C ALA A 110 -4.68 6.28 -1.51
N SER A 111 -3.82 7.23 -1.15
CA SER A 111 -2.47 7.33 -1.69
C SER A 111 -1.62 6.08 -1.38
N VAL A 112 -1.64 5.61 -0.13
CA VAL A 112 -0.96 4.36 0.27
C VAL A 112 -1.49 3.17 -0.51
N VAL A 113 -2.82 3.01 -0.61
CA VAL A 113 -3.44 1.90 -1.36
C VAL A 113 -3.03 1.94 -2.83
N ASN A 114 -2.92 3.13 -3.43
CA ASN A 114 -2.44 3.30 -4.80
C ASN A 114 -0.96 2.86 -4.95
N VAL A 115 -0.10 3.19 -3.98
CA VAL A 115 1.29 2.72 -3.96
C VAL A 115 1.35 1.20 -3.85
N ILE A 116 0.53 0.58 -2.99
CA ILE A 116 0.45 -0.87 -2.85
C ILE A 116 -0.05 -1.53 -4.15
N ASN A 117 -1.10 -1.00 -4.77
CA ASN A 117 -1.60 -1.53 -6.06
C ASN A 117 -0.53 -1.46 -7.16
N LYS A 118 0.16 -0.32 -7.30
CA LYS A 118 1.29 -0.18 -8.24
C LYS A 118 2.42 -1.16 -7.93
N SER A 119 2.69 -1.39 -6.65
CA SER A 119 3.72 -2.34 -6.19
C SER A 119 3.34 -3.78 -6.55
N ILE A 120 2.08 -4.17 -6.35
CA ILE A 120 1.53 -5.47 -6.76
C ILE A 120 1.66 -5.66 -8.28
N ASP A 121 1.24 -4.66 -9.06
CA ASP A 121 1.28 -4.74 -10.53
C ASP A 121 2.71 -4.85 -11.06
N LYS A 122 3.65 -4.09 -10.49
CA LYS A 122 5.08 -4.22 -10.83
C LYS A 122 5.62 -5.60 -10.48
N THR A 123 5.33 -6.11 -9.29
CA THR A 123 5.78 -7.45 -8.87
C THR A 123 5.21 -8.54 -9.78
N ARG A 124 3.94 -8.45 -10.17
CA ARG A 124 3.33 -9.39 -11.13
C ARG A 124 4.00 -9.36 -12.50
N LYS A 125 4.32 -8.16 -13.01
CA LYS A 125 5.05 -8.02 -14.27
C LYS A 125 6.44 -8.66 -14.18
N MET A 126 7.14 -8.50 -13.05
CA MET A 126 8.43 -9.16 -12.83
C MET A 126 8.29 -10.69 -12.76
N ASP A 127 7.24 -11.19 -12.11
CA ASP A 127 6.93 -12.63 -12.04
C ASP A 127 6.68 -13.22 -13.43
N GLU A 128 5.86 -12.55 -14.24
CA GLU A 128 5.59 -12.91 -15.64
C GLU A 128 6.87 -12.92 -16.49
N GLN A 129 7.74 -11.92 -16.34
CA GLN A 129 9.01 -11.84 -17.06
C GLN A 129 9.97 -12.98 -16.72
N HIS A 130 9.90 -13.51 -15.50
CA HIS A 130 10.66 -14.68 -15.07
C HIS A 130 9.90 -15.99 -15.28
N GLY A 131 8.78 -15.97 -16.01
CA GLY A 131 7.98 -17.17 -16.29
C GLY A 131 7.44 -17.86 -15.04
N PHE A 132 7.16 -17.09 -13.97
CA PHE A 132 6.66 -17.60 -12.69
C PHE A 132 7.60 -18.58 -11.97
N SER A 133 8.90 -18.59 -12.32
CA SER A 133 9.87 -19.52 -11.74
C SER A 133 10.39 -19.11 -10.36
N ILE A 134 10.12 -17.87 -9.93
CA ILE A 134 10.64 -17.28 -8.69
C ILE A 134 9.49 -17.13 -7.69
N PRO A 135 9.35 -18.03 -6.69
CA PRO A 135 8.23 -18.01 -5.75
C PRO A 135 8.19 -16.76 -4.85
N GLU A 136 9.30 -16.03 -4.71
CA GLU A 136 9.39 -14.81 -3.91
C GLU A 136 8.45 -13.71 -4.43
N TYR A 137 8.27 -13.57 -5.75
CA TYR A 137 7.33 -12.59 -6.31
C TYR A 137 5.89 -12.88 -5.93
N ALA A 138 5.48 -14.16 -6.01
CA ALA A 138 4.17 -14.62 -5.58
C ALA A 138 3.89 -14.30 -4.11
N ARG A 139 4.85 -14.66 -3.23
CA ARG A 139 4.74 -14.40 -1.79
C ARG A 139 4.65 -12.91 -1.49
N GLU A 140 5.39 -12.08 -2.22
CA GLU A 140 5.34 -10.63 -2.04
C GLU A 140 3.99 -10.05 -2.48
N VAL A 141 3.42 -10.50 -3.61
CA VAL A 141 2.08 -10.09 -4.04
C VAL A 141 1.05 -10.42 -2.96
N ASP A 142 1.11 -11.60 -2.37
CA ASP A 142 0.18 -12.00 -1.31
C ASP A 142 0.38 -11.19 -0.03
N SER A 143 1.62 -10.83 0.32
CA SER A 143 1.92 -9.96 1.45
C SER A 143 1.36 -8.54 1.23
N LEU A 144 1.55 -7.97 0.04
CA LEU A 144 1.05 -6.65 -0.32
C LEU A 144 -0.49 -6.61 -0.34
N LYS A 145 -1.14 -7.68 -0.83
CA LYS A 145 -2.60 -7.81 -0.76
C LYS A 145 -3.10 -7.86 0.68
N ARG A 146 -2.45 -8.63 1.55
CA ARG A 146 -2.79 -8.67 2.98
C ARG A 146 -2.71 -7.28 3.60
N MET A 147 -1.61 -6.56 3.35
CA MET A 147 -1.46 -5.18 3.82
C MET A 147 -2.55 -4.26 3.28
N LYS A 148 -2.91 -4.37 1.99
CA LYS A 148 -4.06 -3.65 1.42
C LYS A 148 -5.35 -3.96 2.18
N TYR A 149 -5.64 -5.22 2.47
CA TYR A 149 -6.87 -5.63 3.16
C TYR A 149 -6.91 -5.24 4.64
N GLU A 150 -5.75 -5.07 5.28
CA GLU A 150 -5.67 -4.50 6.62
C GLU A 150 -5.99 -3.00 6.62
N LEU A 151 -5.56 -2.28 5.58
CA LEU A 151 -5.81 -0.85 5.41
C LEU A 151 -7.26 -0.53 5.01
N ILE A 152 -7.87 -1.37 4.17
CA ILE A 152 -9.26 -1.22 3.70
C ILE A 152 -10.09 -2.48 3.99
N PRO A 153 -10.39 -2.75 5.28
CA PRO A 153 -10.98 -4.02 5.72
C PRO A 153 -12.41 -4.27 5.21
N TYR A 154 -13.12 -3.21 4.79
CA TYR A 154 -14.50 -3.29 4.31
C TYR A 154 -14.61 -3.35 2.78
N SER A 155 -13.49 -3.45 2.06
CA SER A 155 -13.54 -3.68 0.62
C SER A 155 -14.09 -5.07 0.31
N THR A 156 -14.83 -5.21 -0.81
CA THR A 156 -15.37 -6.50 -1.27
C THR A 156 -14.28 -7.57 -1.36
N GLU A 157 -13.12 -7.19 -1.89
CA GLU A 157 -11.93 -8.02 -2.03
C GLU A 157 -11.39 -8.51 -0.67
N ALA A 158 -11.36 -7.65 0.35
CA ALA A 158 -10.92 -8.02 1.69
C ALA A 158 -11.93 -8.94 2.38
N ILE A 159 -13.23 -8.68 2.21
CA ILE A 159 -14.30 -9.51 2.77
C ILE A 159 -14.26 -10.92 2.15
N GLU A 160 -14.09 -11.03 0.84
CA GLU A 160 -13.94 -12.31 0.14
C GLU A 160 -12.66 -13.04 0.57
N ALA A 161 -11.53 -12.34 0.64
CA ALA A 161 -10.27 -12.95 1.05
C ALA A 161 -10.32 -13.52 2.48
N ARG A 162 -11.05 -12.89 3.40
CA ARG A 162 -11.27 -13.41 4.77
C ARG A 162 -12.17 -14.63 4.81
N LYS A 163 -13.17 -14.71 3.92
CA LYS A 163 -14.00 -15.92 3.78
C LYS A 163 -13.19 -17.12 3.31
N HIS A 164 -12.14 -16.88 2.52
CA HIS A 164 -11.21 -17.87 2.01
C HIS A 164 -9.88 -17.91 2.78
N ASP A 165 -9.82 -17.41 4.03
CA ASP A 165 -8.54 -17.37 4.76
C ASP A 165 -8.02 -18.79 5.03
N VAL A 166 -6.91 -19.11 4.35
CA VAL A 166 -6.23 -20.40 4.38
C VAL A 166 -5.75 -20.77 5.79
N LYS A 167 -5.64 -19.81 6.71
CA LYS A 167 -5.29 -20.12 8.12
C LYS A 167 -6.28 -21.05 8.81
N ASN A 168 -7.51 -21.15 8.31
CA ASN A 168 -8.51 -22.10 8.81
C ASN A 168 -8.56 -23.41 8.01
N MET A 169 -7.72 -23.57 6.99
CA MET A 169 -7.66 -24.77 6.17
C MET A 169 -6.69 -25.79 6.75
N SER A 170 -6.98 -27.07 6.54
CA SER A 170 -6.05 -28.15 6.83
C SER A 170 -4.80 -28.06 5.93
N LEU A 171 -3.68 -28.67 6.35
CA LEU A 171 -2.42 -28.69 5.60
C LEU A 171 -2.58 -29.17 4.14
N ASN A 172 -3.44 -30.18 3.93
CA ASN A 172 -3.70 -30.73 2.59
C ASN A 172 -4.44 -29.73 1.70
N GLU A 173 -5.50 -29.10 2.21
CA GLU A 173 -6.24 -28.06 1.50
C GLU A 173 -5.36 -26.85 1.17
N SER A 174 -4.43 -26.49 2.05
CA SER A 174 -3.47 -25.43 1.79
C SER A 174 -2.51 -25.77 0.65
N ALA A 175 -2.01 -27.01 0.57
CA ALA A 175 -1.14 -27.46 -0.52
C ALA A 175 -1.88 -27.46 -1.87
N ASP A 176 -3.11 -28.00 -1.89
CA ASP A 176 -3.95 -28.03 -3.08
C ASP A 176 -4.29 -26.62 -3.57
N ALA A 177 -4.62 -25.69 -2.66
CA ALA A 177 -4.88 -24.30 -2.99
C ALA A 177 -3.65 -23.58 -3.59
N LEU A 178 -2.43 -23.91 -3.14
CA LEU A 178 -1.19 -23.35 -3.70
C LEU A 178 -0.91 -23.87 -5.12
N VAL A 179 -1.13 -25.16 -5.37
CA VAL A 179 -1.01 -25.77 -6.70
C VAL A 179 -2.06 -25.18 -7.65
N GLU A 180 -3.32 -25.10 -7.22
CA GLU A 180 -4.40 -24.49 -7.98
C GLU A 180 -4.10 -23.01 -8.31
N ALA A 181 -3.58 -22.26 -7.33
CA ALA A 181 -3.18 -20.86 -7.56
C ALA A 181 -2.03 -20.74 -8.57
N TYR A 182 -1.07 -21.67 -8.57
CA TYR A 182 -0.01 -21.72 -9.59
C TYR A 182 -0.58 -22.03 -10.98
N GLU A 183 -1.42 -23.06 -11.11
CA GLU A 183 -2.03 -23.43 -12.39
C GLU A 183 -2.96 -22.33 -12.93
N LYS A 184 -3.78 -21.69 -12.08
CA LYS A 184 -4.60 -20.53 -12.47
C LYS A 184 -3.76 -19.37 -13.00
N ARG A 185 -2.62 -19.07 -12.37
CA ARG A 185 -1.68 -18.03 -12.85
C ARG A 185 -1.11 -18.38 -14.21
N LYS A 186 -0.66 -19.61 -14.40
CA LYS A 186 -0.15 -20.12 -15.67
C LYS A 186 -1.22 -20.03 -16.78
N GLN A 187 -2.45 -20.46 -16.50
CA GLN A 187 -3.57 -20.40 -17.45
C GLN A 187 -3.98 -18.96 -17.80
N ALA A 188 -4.07 -18.06 -16.80
CA ALA A 188 -4.41 -16.65 -17.03
C ALA A 188 -3.36 -15.95 -17.92
N SER A 189 -2.08 -16.35 -17.84
CA SER A 189 -1.04 -15.86 -18.74
C SER A 189 -1.15 -16.42 -20.16
N ALA A 190 -1.62 -17.66 -20.31
CA ALA A 190 -1.83 -18.28 -21.61
C ALA A 190 -2.98 -17.63 -22.40
N GLN A 191 -4.01 -17.14 -21.71
CA GLN A 191 -5.15 -16.42 -22.33
C GLN A 191 -4.85 -14.96 -22.70
N ARG A 192 -3.74 -14.38 -22.22
CA ARG A 192 -3.33 -13.01 -22.53
C ARG A 192 -2.40 -12.89 -23.74
N LYS A 193 -1.97 -14.02 -24.31
CA LYS A 193 -1.25 -14.08 -25.59
C LYS A 193 -2.26 -14.25 -26.72
#